data_AF-A0A963VAY5-F1
#
_entry.id   AF-A0A963VAY5-F1
#
_cell.length_a   1.000
_cell.length_b   1.000
_cell.length_c   1.000
_cell.angle_alpha   90.00
_cell.angle_beta   90.00
_cell.angle_gamma   90.00
#
_symmetry.space_group_name_H-M   'P 1'
#
loop_
_entity.id
_entity.type
_entity.pdbx_description
1 polymer ?
#
loop_
_entity_poly.entity_id
_entity_poly.type
_entity_poly.pdbx_seq_one_letter_code
_entity_poly.pdbx_strand_id
1 'polypeptide(L)'
;ASIKLPKRIPYHVAMDLLLTGRWFDAAEARQWGIVKEITTQEALLGKAWDLARLLESGPPLVYAAIKEVVREAENMRFQDALNRITKRLMPTVDRLYSSEDQLEGARAFAEKRDPVWKGR
;
A
#
# COMPACT_ATOMS: atom_id res chain seq x y z
N ALA A 1 14.01 -14.46 -1.62
CA ALA A 1 12.85 -14.84 -0.77
C ALA A 1 13.07 -14.47 0.70
N SER A 2 14.25 -14.70 1.27
CA SER A 2 14.54 -14.61 2.73
C SER A 2 14.39 -13.23 3.39
N ILE A 3 14.34 -12.13 2.64
CA ILE A 3 14.11 -10.79 3.20
C ILE A 3 12.61 -10.42 3.18
N LYS A 4 11.93 -10.65 2.06
CA LYS A 4 10.55 -10.19 1.86
C LYS A 4 9.51 -11.14 2.44
N LEU A 5 9.70 -12.45 2.30
CA LEU A 5 8.66 -13.43 2.70
C LEU A 5 8.39 -13.39 4.22
N PRO A 6 9.41 -13.42 5.11
CA PRO A 6 9.16 -13.32 6.55
C PRO A 6 8.58 -11.98 7.01
N LYS A 7 8.69 -10.92 6.20
CA LYS A 7 8.06 -9.62 6.45
C LYS A 7 6.59 -9.57 6.01
N ARG A 8 6.12 -10.54 5.23
CA ARG A 8 4.79 -10.52 4.57
C ARG A 8 3.84 -11.58 5.11
N ILE A 9 4.36 -12.70 5.61
CA ILE A 9 3.57 -13.82 6.16
C ILE A 9 4.11 -14.25 7.53
N PRO A 10 3.37 -15.06 8.32
CA PRO A 10 3.85 -15.52 9.63
C PRO A 10 5.22 -16.19 9.55
N TYR A 11 6.07 -15.90 10.54
CA TYR A 11 7.48 -16.31 10.53
C TYR A 11 7.70 -17.80 10.27
N HIS A 12 6.97 -18.68 10.98
CA HIS A 12 7.14 -20.13 10.81
C HIS A 12 6.69 -20.63 9.44
N VAL A 13 5.65 -20.04 8.86
CA VAL A 13 5.21 -20.36 7.49
C VAL A 13 6.28 -19.93 6.48
N ALA A 14 6.85 -18.74 6.65
CA ALA A 14 7.95 -18.29 5.80
C ALA A 14 9.18 -19.20 5.90
N MET A 15 9.57 -19.61 7.11
CA MET A 15 10.74 -20.48 7.32
C MET A 15 10.52 -21.88 6.75
N ASP A 16 9.31 -22.44 6.88
CA ASP A 16 8.94 -23.72 6.25
C ASP A 16 9.15 -23.65 4.73
N LEU A 17 8.55 -22.66 4.06
CA LEU A 17 8.67 -22.49 2.60
C LEU A 17 10.12 -22.23 2.16
N LEU A 18 10.89 -21.46 2.93
CA LEU A 18 12.29 -21.13 2.62
C LEU A 18 13.23 -22.33 2.76
N LEU A 19 13.01 -23.20 3.75
CA LEU A 19 13.89 -24.33 4.04
C LEU A 19 13.51 -25.59 3.25
N THR A 20 12.22 -25.82 3.02
CA THR A 20 11.74 -27.03 2.33
C THR A 20 11.64 -26.85 0.82
N GLY A 21 11.41 -25.62 0.34
CA GLY A 21 11.15 -25.35 -1.06
C GLY A 21 9.88 -26.03 -1.61
N ARG A 22 8.96 -26.47 -0.73
CA ARG A 22 7.75 -27.17 -1.15
C ARG A 22 6.84 -26.28 -2.00
N TRP A 23 6.05 -26.93 -2.84
CA TRP A 23 4.96 -26.27 -3.55
C TRP A 23 3.77 -25.99 -2.62
N PHE A 24 2.99 -24.98 -2.96
CA PHE A 24 1.72 -24.61 -2.30
C PHE A 24 0.74 -24.10 -3.36
N ASP A 25 -0.55 -24.14 -3.05
CA ASP A 25 -1.60 -23.71 -3.96
C ASP A 25 -2.06 -22.26 -3.71
N ALA A 26 -2.96 -21.76 -4.56
CA ALA A 26 -3.48 -20.40 -4.45
C ALA A 26 -4.30 -20.17 -3.16
N ALA A 27 -4.97 -21.20 -2.65
CA ALA A 27 -5.79 -21.11 -1.43
C ALA A 27 -4.90 -20.89 -0.21
N GLU A 28 -3.81 -21.66 -0.10
CA GLU A 28 -2.78 -21.46 0.92
C GLU A 28 -2.10 -20.09 0.76
N ALA A 29 -1.77 -19.68 -0.47
CA ALA A 29 -1.19 -18.37 -0.74
C ALA A 29 -2.09 -17.22 -0.25
N ARG A 30 -3.41 -17.34 -0.44
CA ARG A 30 -4.39 -16.36 0.04
C ARG A 30 -4.52 -16.39 1.56
N GLN A 31 -4.55 -17.57 2.16
CA GLN A 31 -4.67 -17.74 3.61
C GLN A 31 -3.56 -17.02 4.36
N TRP A 32 -2.32 -17.06 3.84
CA TRP A 32 -1.18 -16.39 4.45
C TRP A 32 -0.96 -14.95 4.00
N GLY A 33 -1.77 -14.44 3.06
CA GLY A 33 -1.66 -13.07 2.56
C GLY A 33 -0.55 -12.86 1.52
N ILE A 34 -0.05 -13.92 0.89
CA ILE A 34 0.85 -13.82 -0.29
C ILE A 34 0.09 -13.19 -1.46
N VAL A 35 -1.19 -13.56 -1.62
CA VAL A 35 -2.12 -12.96 -2.59
C VAL A 35 -3.35 -12.42 -1.88
N LYS A 36 -3.87 -11.27 -2.33
CA LYS A 36 -5.09 -10.65 -1.78
C LYS A 36 -6.35 -11.45 -2.11
N GLU A 37 -6.44 -11.96 -3.32
CA GLU A 37 -7.68 -12.47 -3.90
C GLU A 37 -7.41 -13.57 -4.92
N ILE A 38 -8.34 -14.53 -5.01
CA ILE A 38 -8.35 -15.61 -6.01
C ILE A 38 -9.56 -15.39 -6.91
N THR A 39 -9.39 -15.58 -8.21
CA THR A 39 -10.45 -15.42 -9.21
C THR A 39 -10.20 -16.36 -10.38
N THR A 40 -11.20 -16.53 -11.26
CA THR A 40 -11.02 -17.28 -12.51
C THR A 40 -10.19 -16.47 -13.52
N GLN A 41 -9.63 -17.17 -14.51
CA GLN A 41 -8.81 -16.56 -15.56
C GLN A 41 -9.58 -15.49 -16.34
N GLU A 42 -10.85 -15.76 -16.64
CA GLU A 42 -11.73 -14.89 -17.42
C GLU A 42 -12.03 -13.58 -16.67
N ALA A 43 -12.15 -13.65 -15.35
CA ALA A 43 -12.46 -12.50 -14.50
C ALA A 43 -11.21 -11.71 -14.06
N LEU A 44 -10.00 -12.25 -14.27
CA LEU A 44 -8.74 -11.67 -13.77
C LEU A 44 -8.53 -10.22 -14.20
N LEU A 45 -8.62 -9.94 -15.50
CA LEU A 45 -8.40 -8.59 -16.02
C LEU A 45 -9.50 -7.62 -15.58
N GLY A 46 -10.76 -8.06 -15.54
CA GLY A 46 -11.88 -7.24 -15.07
C GLY A 46 -11.63 -6.75 -13.64
N LYS A 47 -11.36 -7.69 -12.72
CA LYS A 47 -11.08 -7.36 -11.31
C LYS A 47 -9.83 -6.51 -11.11
N ALA A 48 -8.77 -6.77 -11.88
CA ALA A 48 -7.56 -5.95 -11.82
C ALA A 48 -7.84 -4.49 -12.22
N TRP A 49 -8.63 -4.28 -13.28
CA TRP A 49 -9.04 -2.95 -13.71
C TRP A 49 -9.99 -2.26 -12.75
N ASP A 50 -10.89 -3.00 -12.09
CA ASP A 50 -11.77 -2.44 -11.07
C ASP A 50 -10.97 -1.91 -9.87
N LEU A 51 -9.94 -2.64 -9.44
CA LEU A 51 -9.00 -2.14 -8.43
C LEU A 51 -8.21 -0.93 -8.93
N ALA A 52 -7.75 -0.95 -10.18
CA ALA A 52 -7.01 0.17 -10.76
C ALA A 52 -7.87 1.45 -10.82
N ARG A 53 -9.13 1.35 -11.26
CA ARG A 53 -10.09 2.46 -11.28
C ARG A 53 -10.43 2.98 -9.89
N LEU A 54 -10.56 2.07 -8.91
CA LEU A 54 -10.74 2.48 -7.52
C LEU A 54 -9.54 3.29 -7.03
N LEU A 55 -8.32 2.85 -7.31
CA LEU A 55 -7.11 3.59 -6.95
C LEU A 55 -6.96 4.89 -7.76
N GLU A 56 -7.37 4.92 -9.03
CA GLU A 56 -7.36 6.14 -9.85
C GLU A 56 -8.29 7.22 -9.27
N SER A 57 -9.45 6.83 -8.76
CA SER A 57 -10.45 7.76 -8.21
C SER A 57 -10.01 8.47 -6.92
N GLY A 58 -8.95 8.00 -6.28
CA GLY A 58 -8.48 8.58 -5.02
C GLY A 58 -7.22 9.43 -5.14
N PRO A 59 -6.73 9.96 -4.00
CA PRO A 59 -5.69 10.99 -3.98
C PRO A 59 -4.31 10.45 -4.37
N PRO A 60 -3.75 10.81 -5.55
CA PRO A 60 -2.50 10.24 -6.06
C PRO A 60 -1.29 10.57 -5.17
N LEU A 61 -1.25 11.78 -4.59
CA LEU A 61 -0.17 12.20 -3.69
C LEU A 61 -0.19 11.44 -2.36
N VAL A 62 -1.38 11.08 -1.85
CA VAL A 62 -1.52 10.25 -0.65
C VAL A 62 -1.00 8.84 -0.93
N TYR A 63 -1.28 8.26 -2.09
CA TYR A 63 -0.75 6.94 -2.44
C TYR A 63 0.77 6.93 -2.57
N ALA A 64 1.36 8.00 -3.12
CA ALA A 64 2.81 8.16 -3.15
C ALA A 64 3.39 8.21 -1.72
N ALA A 65 2.79 9.02 -0.85
CA ALA A 65 3.16 9.15 0.55
C ALA A 65 3.06 7.83 1.32
N ILE A 66 1.94 7.12 1.21
CA ILE A 66 1.76 5.80 1.85
C ILE A 66 2.84 4.82 1.41
N LYS A 67 3.16 4.77 0.11
CA LYS A 67 4.16 3.84 -0.43
C LYS A 67 5.57 4.17 0.07
N GLU A 68 5.96 5.43 0.13
CA GLU A 68 7.25 5.85 0.68
C GLU A 68 7.34 5.55 2.18
N VAL A 69 6.34 5.97 2.95
CA VAL A 69 6.27 5.77 4.41
C VAL A 69 6.37 4.30 4.78
N VAL A 70 5.55 3.44 4.18
CA VAL A 70 5.54 1.99 4.49
C VAL A 70 6.90 1.37 4.15
N ARG A 71 7.52 1.76 3.03
CA ARG A 71 8.83 1.23 2.63
C ARG A 71 9.96 1.70 3.55
N GLU A 72 9.98 2.96 3.96
CA GLU A 72 10.99 3.46 4.90
C GLU A 72 10.80 2.87 6.31
N ALA A 73 9.55 2.81 6.78
CA ALA A 73 9.23 2.28 8.11
C ALA A 73 9.63 0.81 8.29
N GLU A 74 9.65 0.02 7.21
CA GLU A 74 10.12 -1.39 7.23
C GLU A 74 11.58 -1.56 7.72
N ASN A 75 12.38 -0.49 7.78
CA ASN A 75 13.78 -0.51 8.19
C ASN A 75 14.12 0.54 9.27
N MET A 76 13.11 1.07 9.96
CA MET A 76 13.30 2.12 10.97
C MET A 76 12.64 1.72 12.29
N ARG A 77 13.13 2.30 13.39
CA ARG A 77 12.40 2.22 14.66
C ARG A 77 11.13 3.05 14.54
N PHE A 78 10.08 2.61 15.22
CA PHE A 78 8.75 3.24 15.19
C PHE A 78 8.80 4.76 15.40
N GLN A 79 9.51 5.23 16.42
CA GLN A 79 9.61 6.66 16.73
C GLN A 79 10.40 7.45 15.68
N ASP A 80 11.43 6.85 15.06
CA ASP A 80 12.20 7.51 14.02
C ASP A 80 11.36 7.69 12.75
N ALA A 81 10.58 6.67 12.38
CA ALA A 81 9.64 6.73 11.25
C ALA A 81 8.56 7.81 11.49
N LEU A 82 7.93 7.82 12.67
CA LEU A 82 6.96 8.85 13.03
C LEU A 82 7.56 10.26 12.97
N ASN A 83 8.76 10.45 13.51
CA ASN A 83 9.45 11.74 13.48
C ASN A 83 9.73 12.22 12.06
N ARG A 84 10.08 11.33 11.13
CA ARG A 84 10.29 11.69 9.72
C ARG A 84 8.99 12.13 9.05
N ILE A 85 7.87 11.48 9.36
CA ILE A 85 6.54 11.85 8.84
C ILE A 85 6.13 13.22 9.40
N THR A 86 6.14 13.39 10.73
CA THR A 86 5.66 14.61 11.39
C THR A 86 6.50 15.83 11.05
N LYS A 87 7.81 15.66 10.88
CA LYS A 87 8.74 16.72 10.45
C LYS A 87 8.83 16.87 8.92
N ARG A 88 7.98 16.18 8.15
CA ARG A 88 7.95 16.23 6.67
C ARG A 88 9.32 15.99 6.02
N LEU A 89 10.10 15.06 6.56
CA LEU A 89 11.45 14.74 6.06
C LEU A 89 11.44 13.78 4.87
N MET A 90 10.26 13.32 4.45
CA MET A 90 10.05 12.43 3.32
C MET A 90 9.51 13.26 2.13
N PRO A 91 10.14 13.22 0.94
CA PRO A 91 9.76 14.05 -0.20
C PRO A 91 8.29 13.95 -0.60
N THR A 92 7.70 12.75 -0.58
CA THR A 92 6.29 12.58 -0.95
C THR A 92 5.34 13.09 0.12
N VAL A 93 5.73 13.01 1.39
CA VAL A 93 4.98 13.56 2.53
C VAL A 93 5.00 15.09 2.48
N ASP A 94 6.16 15.69 2.25
CA ASP A 94 6.28 17.14 2.13
C ASP A 94 5.48 17.69 0.95
N ARG A 95 5.58 17.04 -0.21
CA ARG A 95 4.78 17.37 -1.39
C ARG A 95 3.28 17.25 -1.13
N LEU A 96 2.82 16.16 -0.50
CA LEU A 96 1.41 15.98 -0.15
C LEU A 96 0.93 17.13 0.73
N TYR A 97 1.62 17.44 1.83
CA TYR A 97 1.18 18.47 2.75
C TYR A 97 1.25 19.90 2.21
N SER A 98 1.99 20.11 1.12
CA SER A 98 2.12 21.41 0.45
C SER A 98 1.24 21.53 -0.80
N SER A 99 0.45 20.49 -1.12
CA SER A 99 -0.33 20.38 -2.36
C SER A 99 -1.68 21.10 -2.34
N GLU A 100 -2.20 21.44 -3.52
CA GLU A 100 -3.59 21.88 -3.69
C GLU A 100 -4.56 20.76 -3.30
N ASP A 101 -4.19 19.51 -3.61
CA ASP A 101 -4.98 18.32 -3.29
C ASP A 101 -5.25 18.17 -1.79
N GLN A 102 -4.30 18.54 -0.91
CA GLN A 102 -4.51 18.49 0.53
C GLN A 102 -5.63 19.45 0.98
N LEU A 103 -5.67 20.65 0.40
CA LEU A 103 -6.72 21.64 0.68
C LEU A 103 -8.07 21.21 0.08
N GLU A 104 -8.05 20.67 -1.14
CA GLU A 104 -9.23 20.14 -1.81
C GLU A 104 -9.85 18.96 -1.03
N GLY A 105 -9.03 18.03 -0.53
CA GLY A 105 -9.51 16.91 0.28
C GLY A 105 -10.22 17.37 1.55
N ALA A 106 -9.66 18.36 2.26
CA ALA A 106 -10.30 18.95 3.43
C ALA A 106 -11.62 19.68 3.08
N ARG A 107 -11.64 20.41 1.95
CA ARG A 107 -12.82 21.14 1.47
C ARG A 107 -13.93 20.20 1.06
N ALA A 108 -13.64 19.22 0.20
CA ALA A 108 -14.59 18.24 -0.29
C ALA A 108 -15.23 17.45 0.87
N PHE A 109 -14.43 17.10 1.90
CA PHE A 109 -14.93 16.48 3.11
C PHE A 109 -15.90 17.38 3.88
N ALA A 110 -15.55 18.65 4.09
CA ALA A 110 -16.42 19.62 4.77
C ALA A 110 -17.73 19.89 3.99
N GLU A 111 -17.64 19.94 2.66
CA GLU A 111 -18.75 20.18 1.74
C GLU A 111 -19.56 18.91 1.42
N LYS A 112 -19.13 17.74 1.90
CA LYS A 112 -19.74 16.41 1.63
C LYS A 112 -19.92 16.11 0.14
N ARG A 113 -18.93 16.47 -0.66
CA ARG A 113 -18.88 16.17 -2.10
C ARG A 113 -17.65 15.34 -2.44
N ASP A 114 -17.64 14.79 -3.65
CA ASP A 114 -16.47 14.09 -4.14
C ASP A 114 -15.31 15.08 -4.41
N PRO A 115 -14.08 14.74 -4.00
CA PRO A 115 -12.89 15.55 -4.25
C PRO A 115 -12.42 15.44 -5.71
N VAL A 116 -11.86 16.52 -6.25
CA VAL A 116 -11.24 16.53 -7.58
C VAL A 116 -9.71 16.63 -7.46
N TRP A 117 -9.05 15.49 -7.55
CA TRP A 117 -7.59 15.40 -7.43
C TRP A 117 -6.87 15.86 -8.71
N LYS A 118 -5.84 16.69 -8.55
CA LYS A 118 -5.01 17.19 -9.65
C LYS A 118 -3.57 16.69 -9.61
N GLY A 119 -3.15 16.03 -8.52
CA GLY A 119 -1.80 15.49 -8.36
C GLY A 119 -0.71 16.55 -8.15
N ARG A 120 -1.10 17.73 -7.67
CA ARG A 120 -0.21 18.88 -7.47
C ARG A 120 -0.54 19.62 -6.19
#